data_AF-A0A938KL11-F1
#
_entry.id   AF-A0A938KL11-F1
#
_cell.length_a   1.000
_cell.length_b   1.000
_cell.length_c   1.000
_cell.angle_alpha   90.00
_cell.angle_beta   90.00
_cell.angle_gamma   90.00
#
_symmetry.space_group_name_H-M   'P 1'
#
loop_
_entity.id
_entity.type
_entity.pdbx_description
1 polymer ?
#
loop_
_entity_poly.entity_id
_entity_poly.type
_entity_poly.pdbx_seq_one_letter_code
_entity_poly.pdbx_strand_id
1 'polypeptide(L)' 'MAFAAAGAPSPAQAAIPAKPNLIFILADDYGLGEVSCYGADHYQTPNLDRLAREGTRFTHAYTPSL' A
#
# COMPACT_ATOMS: atom_id res chain seq x y z
N MET A 1 0.93 -48.70 8.49
CA MET A 1 0.22 -47.80 7.56
C MET A 1 0.55 -46.38 7.98
N ALA A 2 1.39 -45.68 7.21
CA ALA A 2 1.83 -44.31 7.50
C ALA A 2 1.11 -43.35 6.56
N PHE A 3 0.39 -42.37 7.11
CA PHE A 3 -0.19 -41.27 6.34
C PHE A 3 0.87 -40.17 6.16
N ALA A 4 1.34 -39.98 4.93
CA ALA A 4 2.15 -38.83 4.56
C ALA A 4 1.23 -37.61 4.40
N ALA A 5 1.38 -36.60 5.26
CA ALA A 5 0.72 -35.31 5.08
C ALA A 5 1.42 -34.55 3.95
N ALA A 6 0.77 -34.49 2.78
CA ALA A 6 1.19 -33.62 1.69
C ALA A 6 0.97 -32.15 2.13
N GLY A 7 2.07 -31.47 2.47
CA GLY A 7 2.06 -30.04 2.74
C GLY A 7 1.58 -29.29 1.50
N ALA A 8 0.56 -28.46 1.66
CA ALA A 8 0.07 -27.59 0.60
C ALA A 8 1.22 -26.68 0.11
N PRO A 9 1.33 -26.43 -1.21
CA PRO A 9 2.34 -25.51 -1.72
C PRO A 9 2.07 -24.12 -1.17
N SER A 10 3.01 -23.60 -0.36
CA SER A 10 3.04 -22.18 0.01
C SER A 10 3.05 -21.35 -1.28
N PRO A 11 2.31 -20.23 -1.34
CA PRO A 11 2.29 -19.38 -2.53
C PRO A 11 3.74 -19.00 -2.85
N ALA A 12 4.15 -19.27 -4.09
CA ALA A 12 5.49 -18.98 -4.57
C ALA A 12 5.80 -17.50 -4.31
N GLN A 13 6.77 -17.25 -3.43
CA GLN A 13 7.27 -15.91 -3.16
C GLN A 13 7.81 -15.37 -4.48
N ALA A 14 7.08 -14.47 -5.13
CA ALA A 14 7.52 -13.85 -6.38
C ALA A 14 8.89 -13.20 -6.12
N ALA A 15 9.91 -13.64 -6.87
CA ALA A 15 11.24 -13.10 -6.76
C ALA A 15 11.20 -11.61 -7.08
N ILE A 16 11.59 -10.77 -6.13
CA ILE A 16 11.69 -9.33 -6.36
C ILE A 16 12.75 -9.14 -7.45
N PRO A 17 12.41 -8.53 -8.60
CA PRO A 17 13.40 -8.29 -9.65
C PRO A 17 14.56 -7.47 -9.08
N ALA A 18 15.78 -7.80 -9.50
CA ALA A 18 17.01 -7.15 -9.00
C ALA A 18 16.96 -5.61 -9.08
N LYS A 19 16.14 -5.09 -9.99
CA LYS A 19 15.74 -3.69 -10.04
C LYS A 19 14.21 -3.59 -9.95
N PRO A 20 13.64 -3.06 -8.86
CA PRO A 20 12.21 -2.82 -8.80
C PRO A 20 11.81 -1.72 -9.79
N ASN A 21 10.55 -1.76 -10.22
CA ASN A 21 9.94 -0.65 -10.96
C ASN A 21 9.53 0.44 -9.97
N LEU A 22 9.71 1.71 -10.35
CA LEU A 22 9.28 2.87 -9.57
C LEU A 22 8.12 3.56 -10.27
N ILE A 23 6.98 3.67 -9.60
CA ILE A 23 5.83 4.45 -10.04
C ILE A 23 5.66 5.60 -9.05
N PHE A 24 5.77 6.84 -9.54
CA PHE A 24 5.53 8.04 -8.76
C PHE A 24 4.17 8.63 -9.16
N ILE A 25 3.27 8.77 -8.19
CA ILE A 25 1.93 9.31 -8.38
C ILE A 25 1.86 10.62 -7.60
N LEU A 26 1.54 11.70 -8.29
CA LEU A 26 1.32 13.03 -7.72
C LEU A 26 -0.10 13.47 -8.07
N ALA A 27 -0.82 13.98 -7.08
CA ALA A 27 -2.11 14.61 -7.25
C ALA A 27 -2.00 16.09 -6.84
N ASP A 28 -2.64 16.96 -7.61
CA ASP A 28 -2.69 18.40 -7.37
C ASP A 28 -3.79 18.74 -6.36
N ASP A 29 -3.58 19.78 -5.54
CA ASP A 29 -4.50 20.22 -4.47
C ASP A 29 -5.05 19.08 -3.57
N TYR A 30 -4.24 18.05 -3.34
CA TYR A 30 -4.65 16.86 -2.61
C TYR A 30 -4.15 16.89 -1.16
N GLY A 31 -5.08 17.04 -0.20
CA GLY A 31 -4.80 17.20 1.21
C GLY A 31 -5.21 16.00 2.08
N LEU A 32 -5.10 16.19 3.40
CA LEU A 32 -5.51 15.18 4.39
C LEU A 32 -7.04 15.02 4.49
N GLY A 33 -7.81 16.06 4.12
CA GLY A 33 -9.27 16.06 4.18
C GLY A 33 -9.93 15.21 3.09
N GLU A 34 -9.15 14.78 2.10
CA GLU A 34 -9.62 14.12 0.89
C GLU A 34 -9.28 12.62 0.84
N VAL A 35 -8.66 12.08 1.90
CA VAL A 35 -8.14 10.70 1.95
C VAL A 35 -8.68 9.94 3.18
N SER A 36 -9.43 8.86 2.96
CA SER A 36 -10.05 8.07 4.04
C SER A 36 -9.03 7.49 5.02
N CYS A 37 -7.86 7.05 4.58
CA CYS A 37 -6.86 6.54 5.51
C CYS A 37 -6.34 7.60 6.50
N TYR A 38 -6.45 8.90 6.20
CA TYR A 38 -6.13 9.98 7.15
C TYR A 38 -7.32 10.47 7.98
N GLY A 39 -8.51 9.84 7.83
CA GLY A 39 -9.71 10.17 8.59
C GLY A 39 -10.70 11.07 7.85
N ALA A 40 -10.63 11.16 6.52
CA ALA A 40 -11.66 11.84 5.74
C ALA A 40 -12.97 11.02 5.75
N ASP A 41 -14.04 11.62 6.26
CA ASP A 41 -15.35 10.94 6.41
C ASP A 41 -16.23 11.02 5.15
N HIS A 42 -15.96 11.98 4.27
CA HIS A 42 -16.79 12.25 3.08
C HIS A 42 -16.32 11.53 1.81
N TYR A 43 -15.07 11.04 1.78
CA TYR A 43 -14.46 10.45 0.59
C TYR A 43 -13.96 9.04 0.89
N GLN A 44 -14.31 8.08 0.03
CA GLN A 44 -13.81 6.71 0.14
C GLN A 44 -12.70 6.49 -0.88
N THR A 45 -11.49 6.19 -0.40
CA THR A 45 -10.32 5.92 -1.26
C THR A 45 -9.77 4.51 -1.04
N PRO A 46 -10.56 3.45 -1.33
CA PRO A 46 -10.23 2.08 -0.93
C PRO A 46 -8.89 1.55 -1.50
N ASN A 47 -8.50 2.03 -2.68
CA ASN A 47 -7.21 1.68 -3.28
C ASN A 47 -6.04 2.33 -2.51
N LEU A 48 -6.20 3.58 -2.08
CA LEU A 48 -5.18 4.29 -1.30
C LEU A 48 -5.13 3.76 0.14
N ASP A 49 -6.28 3.40 0.72
CA ASP A 49 -6.36 2.72 2.01
C ASP A 49 -5.61 1.38 1.99
N ARG A 50 -5.77 0.61 0.91
CA ARG A 50 -5.03 -0.64 0.72
C ARG A 50 -3.53 -0.39 0.64
N LEU A 51 -3.09 0.61 -0.14
CA LEU A 51 -1.68 0.98 -0.25
C LEU A 51 -1.10 1.41 1.11
N ALA A 52 -1.85 2.19 1.89
CA ALA A 52 -1.44 2.62 3.22
C ALA A 52 -1.32 1.46 4.22
N ARG A 53 -2.17 0.43 4.09
CA ARG A 53 -2.15 -0.77 4.95
C ARG A 53 -1.07 -1.77 4.56
N GLU A 54 -0.79 -1.92 3.27
CA GLU A 54 0.20 -2.87 2.74
C GLU A 54 1.61 -2.28 2.69
N GLY A 55 1.73 -0.95 2.74
CA GLY A 55 2.99 -0.23 2.71
C GLY A 55 3.22 0.64 3.94
N THR A 56 3.90 1.76 3.71
CA THR A 56 4.21 2.75 4.76
C THR A 56 3.40 4.01 4.51
N ARG A 57 2.68 4.49 5.53
CA ARG A 57 1.95 5.76 5.52
C ARG A 57 2.65 6.80 6.39
N PHE A 58 2.91 7.98 5.83
CA PHE A 58 3.50 9.10 6.56
C PHE A 58 2.42 10.04 7.08
N THR A 59 2.28 10.17 8.40
CA THR A 59 1.30 11.10 9.01
C THR A 59 1.83 12.52 9.17
N HIS A 60 3.12 12.74 8.92
CA HIS A 60 3.80 14.03 9.01
C HIS A 60 4.66 14.24 7.75
N ALA A 61 3.99 14.45 6.61
CA ALA A 61 4.62 14.81 5.34
C ALA A 61 4.27 16.27 5.01
N TYR A 62 5.27 17.14 4.92
CA TYR A 62 5.08 18.58 4.73
C TYR A 62 5.58 19.00 3.36
N THR A 63 4.84 19.92 2.73
CA THR A 63 5.28 20.63 1.53
C THR A 63 5.91 21.96 1.95
N PRO A 64 7.17 22.25 1.59
CA PRO A 64 7.71 23.58 1.80
C PRO A 64 6.96 24.58 0.90
N SER A 65 6.58 25.72 1.46
CA SER A 65 6.09 26.86 0.67
C SER A 65 7.25 27.47 -0.10
N LEU A 66 7.07 27.70 -1.40
CA LEU A 66 7.85 28.67 -2.16
C LEU A 66 7.22 30.05 -2.01
#